data_AF-A0A3N5L8E5-F1
#
_entry.id   AF-A0A3N5L8E5-F1
#
_cell.length_a   1.000
_cell.length_b   1.000
_cell.length_c   1.000
_cell.angle_alpha   90.00
_cell.angle_beta   90.00
_cell.angle_gamma   90.00
#
_symmetry.space_group_name_H-M   'P 1'
#
loop_
_entity.id
_entity.type
_entity.pdbx_description
1 polymer ?
#
loop_
_entity_poly.entity_id
_entity_poly.type
_entity_poly.pdbx_seq_one_letter_code
_entity_poly.pdbx_strand_id
1 'polypeptide(L)'
;SVAGVRLMEAALTASQETISLQVLVELGVPGGRTGCRTVQEVVHVARSVAGSTRLRLAGIEGYEGVIDEGSWEATLAKVDAFLDRMVEALARVEGEGLFGNGVVLSAGGSVFFDRVAQRFSARRDVVRLVRPGCYLPHDHGKYRRLSPLDGRSSAGLRLQPALEVWASVVSCPEPGLAILNAGRRDVSFDAGLPVVVKRIGAGSTIAEELPEEWDVVRLMDQHAVVRVPEAAVVAPGDLIGLGISHPCTTFDKWSLIPVVDDDYRVIDCVITLF
;
A
#
# COMPACT_ATOMS: atom_id res chain seq x y z
N SER A 1 17.70 2.86 15.81
CA SER A 1 19.09 2.67 16.30
C SER A 1 19.32 3.52 17.54
N VAL A 2 20.35 3.25 18.33
CA VAL A 2 20.69 4.08 19.52
C VAL A 2 21.01 5.53 19.13
N ALA A 3 21.65 5.75 17.98
CA ALA A 3 21.87 7.10 17.46
C ALA A 3 20.55 7.87 17.26
N GLY A 4 19.51 7.22 16.71
CA GLY A 4 18.18 7.82 16.58
C GLY A 4 17.54 8.17 17.92
N VAL A 5 17.69 7.29 18.92
CA VAL A 5 17.20 7.56 20.29
C VAL A 5 17.85 8.84 20.85
N ARG A 6 19.18 8.96 20.74
CA ARG A 6 19.91 10.14 21.22
C ARG A 6 19.50 11.42 20.51
N LEU A 7 19.26 11.37 19.19
CA LEU A 7 18.80 12.52 18.42
C LEU A 7 17.41 12.99 18.85
N MET A 8 16.47 12.06 19.05
CA MET A 8 15.13 12.37 19.53
C MET A 8 15.17 12.99 20.93
N GLU A 9 15.96 12.42 21.85
CA GLU A 9 16.09 12.94 23.21
C GLU A 9 16.71 14.34 23.24
N ALA A 10 17.74 14.59 22.43
CA ALA A 10 18.36 15.91 22.32
C ALA A 10 17.36 16.95 21.78
N ALA A 11 16.59 16.61 20.73
CA ALA A 11 15.58 17.50 20.16
C ALA A 11 14.45 17.82 21.16
N LEU A 12 13.91 16.80 21.83
CA LEU A 12 12.85 16.99 22.84
C LEU A 12 13.34 17.81 24.03
N THR A 13 14.58 17.59 24.48
CA THR A 13 15.19 18.38 25.56
C THR A 13 15.34 19.85 25.17
N ALA A 14 15.77 20.13 23.94
CA ALA A 14 15.92 21.50 23.44
C ALA A 14 14.58 22.24 23.29
N SER A 15 13.50 21.53 22.97
CA SER A 15 12.16 22.11 22.77
C SER A 15 11.47 22.61 24.05
N GLN A 16 12.02 22.32 25.23
CA GLN A 16 11.39 22.56 26.55
C GLN A 16 10.04 21.86 26.77
N GLU A 17 9.57 21.05 25.82
CA GLU A 17 8.39 20.22 25.95
C GLU A 17 8.56 19.20 27.09
N THR A 18 7.50 18.96 27.84
CA THR A 18 7.46 17.94 28.91
C THR A 18 6.86 16.62 28.46
N ILE A 19 6.50 16.51 27.17
CA ILE A 19 5.86 15.33 26.60
C ILE A 19 6.87 14.18 26.51
N SER A 20 6.45 12.99 26.95
CA SER A 20 7.19 11.75 26.70
C SER A 20 6.71 11.12 25.39
N LEU A 21 7.59 11.07 24.40
CA LEU A 21 7.26 10.54 23.08
C LEU A 21 7.22 9.01 23.11
N GLN A 22 6.14 8.42 22.62
CA GLN A 22 6.02 6.98 22.48
C GLN A 22 6.80 6.49 21.26
N VAL A 23 7.63 5.47 21.44
CA VAL A 23 8.53 4.94 20.40
C VAL A 23 8.30 3.44 20.23
N LEU A 24 8.15 3.02 18.98
CA LEU A 24 8.22 1.61 18.59
C LEU A 24 9.63 1.34 18.06
N VAL A 25 10.25 0.22 18.48
CA VAL A 25 11.52 -0.20 17.90
C VAL A 25 11.24 -1.04 16.66
N GLU A 26 11.71 -0.58 15.51
CA GLU A 26 11.53 -1.30 14.24
C GLU A 26 12.53 -2.47 14.12
N LEU A 27 12.03 -3.69 13.91
CA LEU A 27 12.79 -4.81 13.36
C LEU A 27 12.66 -4.77 11.83
N GLY A 28 13.80 -4.82 11.15
CA GLY A 28 13.92 -4.82 9.70
C GLY A 28 14.53 -6.10 9.14
N VAL A 29 14.65 -6.12 7.82
CA VAL A 29 15.18 -7.26 7.05
C VAL A 29 16.57 -6.89 6.50
N PRO A 30 17.57 -7.79 6.56
CA PRO A 30 18.85 -7.59 5.87
C PRO A 30 18.66 -7.27 4.39
N GLY A 31 19.36 -6.26 3.88
CA GLY A 31 19.19 -5.78 2.50
C GLY A 31 17.85 -5.05 2.22
N GLY A 32 16.97 -4.96 3.21
CA GLY A 32 15.72 -4.19 3.14
C GLY A 32 15.93 -2.71 3.47
N ARG A 33 14.89 -2.08 4.01
CA ARG A 33 14.84 -0.65 4.33
C ARG A 33 15.46 -0.32 5.70
N THR A 34 14.66 0.20 6.63
CA THR A 34 15.07 0.63 7.99
C THR A 34 14.97 -0.54 8.99
N GLY A 35 15.18 -0.26 10.28
CA GLY A 35 15.02 -1.25 11.37
C GLY A 35 16.29 -2.02 11.77
N CYS A 36 16.28 -2.56 12.98
CA CYS A 36 17.30 -3.48 13.50
C CYS A 36 17.33 -4.78 12.66
N ARG A 37 18.48 -5.38 12.42
CA ARG A 37 18.63 -6.63 11.65
C ARG A 37 18.52 -7.87 12.52
N THR A 38 18.77 -7.73 13.82
CA THR A 38 18.73 -8.83 14.79
C THR A 38 17.85 -8.48 15.99
N VAL A 39 17.37 -9.52 16.68
CA VAL A 39 16.63 -9.38 17.94
C VAL A 39 17.50 -8.69 19.01
N GLN A 40 18.80 -9.00 19.04
CA GLN A 40 19.75 -8.42 19.97
C GLN A 40 19.90 -6.90 19.75
N GLU A 41 19.92 -6.45 18.50
CA GLU A 41 19.90 -5.03 18.17
C GLU A 41 18.60 -4.36 18.62
N VAL A 42 17.44 -5.03 18.46
CA VAL A 42 16.15 -4.52 18.96
C VAL A 42 16.22 -4.30 20.48
N VAL A 43 16.69 -5.31 21.23
CA VAL A 43 16.87 -5.22 22.69
C VAL A 43 17.82 -4.09 23.07
N HIS A 44 18.95 -3.95 22.36
CA HIS A 44 19.91 -2.87 22.63
C HIS A 44 19.30 -1.48 22.44
N VAL A 45 18.52 -1.28 21.37
CA VAL A 45 17.80 -0.01 21.14
C VAL A 45 16.70 0.19 22.18
N ALA A 46 15.95 -0.85 22.53
CA ALA A 46 14.89 -0.81 23.54
C ALA A 46 15.41 -0.36 24.91
N ARG A 47 16.57 -0.90 25.36
CA ARG A 47 17.25 -0.43 26.58
C ARG A 47 17.60 1.05 26.52
N SER A 48 18.07 1.53 25.36
CA SER A 48 18.39 2.95 25.19
C SER A 48 17.14 3.83 25.27
N VAL A 49 16.00 3.38 24.75
CA VAL A 49 14.72 4.10 24.87
C VAL A 49 14.25 4.11 26.33
N ALA A 50 14.30 2.96 27.02
CA ALA A 50 13.88 2.83 28.41
C ALA A 50 14.73 3.64 29.40
N GLY A 51 16.01 3.90 29.07
CA GLY A 51 16.88 4.78 29.85
C GLY A 51 16.65 6.28 29.61
N SER A 52 15.81 6.65 28.66
CA SER A 52 15.52 8.06 28.34
C SER A 52 14.47 8.63 29.28
N THR A 53 14.63 9.91 29.64
CA THR A 53 13.59 10.64 30.39
C THR A 53 12.54 11.28 29.48
N ARG A 54 12.79 11.29 28.17
CA ARG A 54 11.95 11.97 27.16
C ARG A 54 11.21 11.00 26.25
N LEU A 55 11.56 9.71 26.28
CA LEU A 55 10.99 8.69 25.41
C LEU A 55 10.36 7.59 26.26
N ARG A 56 9.33 6.96 25.70
CA ARG A 56 8.67 5.80 26.29
C ARG A 56 8.64 4.67 25.28
N LEU A 57 9.20 3.53 25.66
CA LEU A 57 9.12 2.34 24.83
C LEU A 57 7.67 1.83 24.81
N ALA A 58 7.03 1.94 23.64
CA ALA A 58 5.62 1.63 23.45
C ALA A 58 5.39 0.31 22.72
N GLY A 59 6.42 -0.29 22.14
CA GLY A 59 6.27 -1.53 21.40
C GLY A 59 7.36 -1.84 20.39
N ILE A 60 7.06 -2.77 19.51
CA ILE A 60 7.89 -3.21 18.39
C ILE A 60 7.08 -3.11 17.12
N GLU A 61 7.73 -2.64 16.06
CA GLU A 61 7.15 -2.67 14.73
C GLU A 61 8.06 -3.34 13.69
N GLY A 62 7.50 -3.60 12.52
CA GLY A 62 8.20 -4.11 11.35
C GLY A 62 7.38 -3.87 10.10
N TYR A 63 8.00 -4.08 8.93
CA TYR A 63 7.35 -3.98 7.63
C TYR A 63 7.78 -5.16 6.77
N GLU A 64 6.89 -6.14 6.61
CA GLU A 64 7.15 -7.38 5.89
C GLU A 64 7.09 -7.21 4.36
N GLY A 65 6.47 -6.14 3.87
CA GLY A 65 6.26 -5.89 2.44
C GLY A 65 7.52 -5.58 1.62
N VAL A 66 8.71 -5.52 2.24
CA VAL A 66 10.01 -5.48 1.53
C VAL A 66 10.56 -6.86 1.18
N ILE A 67 9.96 -7.93 1.72
CA ILE A 67 10.42 -9.30 1.47
C ILE A 67 9.87 -9.73 0.11
N ASP A 68 10.78 -10.02 -0.82
CA ASP A 68 10.48 -10.53 -2.15
C ASP A 68 11.55 -11.55 -2.52
N GLU A 69 11.13 -12.77 -2.78
CA GLU A 69 12.00 -13.89 -3.13
C GLU A 69 11.66 -14.39 -4.52
N GLY A 70 12.58 -15.15 -5.13
CA GLY A 70 12.38 -15.68 -6.48
C GLY A 70 11.15 -16.58 -6.66
N SER A 71 10.48 -16.99 -5.58
CA SER A 71 9.19 -17.66 -5.62
C SER A 71 8.26 -17.19 -4.51
N TRP A 72 6.96 -17.34 -4.75
CA TRP A 72 5.92 -17.01 -3.78
C TRP A 72 6.02 -17.84 -2.50
N GLU A 73 6.31 -19.13 -2.61
CA GLU A 73 6.49 -20.03 -1.46
C GLU A 73 7.68 -19.58 -0.59
N ALA A 74 8.82 -19.27 -1.21
CA ALA A 74 9.99 -18.77 -0.50
C ALA A 74 9.72 -17.42 0.17
N THR A 75 8.96 -16.55 -0.51
CA THR A 75 8.53 -15.25 0.03
C THR A 75 7.69 -15.45 1.30
N LEU A 76 6.67 -16.31 1.24
CA LEU A 76 5.82 -16.61 2.40
C LEU A 76 6.61 -17.20 3.57
N ALA A 77 7.53 -18.13 3.31
CA ALA A 77 8.36 -18.72 4.35
C ALA A 77 9.25 -17.67 5.04
N LYS A 78 9.82 -16.74 4.28
CA LYS A 78 10.64 -15.66 4.86
C LYS A 78 9.81 -14.59 5.58
N VAL A 79 8.61 -14.28 5.08
CA VAL A 79 7.65 -13.39 5.78
C VAL A 79 7.28 -14.00 7.13
N ASP A 80 6.91 -15.28 7.17
CA ASP A 80 6.59 -15.97 8.42
C ASP A 80 7.77 -15.94 9.41
N ALA A 81 8.97 -16.30 8.95
CA ALA A 81 10.17 -16.28 9.80
C ALA A 81 10.52 -14.86 10.30
N PHE A 82 10.22 -13.82 9.52
CA PHE A 82 10.37 -12.43 9.95
C PHE A 82 9.36 -12.08 11.05
N LEU A 83 8.09 -12.45 10.88
CA LEU A 83 7.04 -12.20 11.88
C LEU A 83 7.31 -12.96 13.19
N ASP A 84 7.80 -14.20 13.10
CA ASP A 84 8.19 -14.99 14.27
C ASP A 84 9.35 -14.31 15.04
N ARG A 85 10.33 -13.74 14.33
CA ARG A 85 11.41 -12.94 14.95
C ARG A 85 10.90 -11.66 15.62
N MET A 86 9.82 -11.05 15.11
CA MET A 86 9.19 -9.91 15.78
C MET A 86 8.56 -10.33 17.10
N VAL A 87 7.87 -11.48 17.12
CA VAL A 87 7.29 -12.06 18.35
C VAL A 87 8.38 -12.42 19.35
N GLU A 88 9.49 -13.00 18.87
CA GLU A 88 10.68 -13.28 19.70
C GLU A 88 11.25 -11.98 20.29
N ALA A 89 11.44 -10.94 19.47
CA ALA A 89 11.98 -9.66 19.94
C ALA A 89 11.11 -9.03 21.02
N LEU A 90 9.79 -9.11 20.86
CA LEU A 90 8.82 -8.64 21.87
C LEU A 90 9.02 -9.38 23.19
N ALA A 91 9.04 -10.71 23.15
CA ALA A 91 9.24 -11.53 24.35
C ALA A 91 10.59 -11.27 25.04
N ARG A 92 11.66 -11.03 24.27
CA ARG A 92 12.99 -10.71 24.82
C ARG A 92 13.01 -9.36 25.54
N VAL A 93 12.37 -8.34 24.96
CA VAL A 93 12.28 -7.01 25.57
C VAL A 93 11.37 -7.00 26.80
N GLU A 94 10.27 -7.77 26.77
CA GLU A 94 9.39 -7.97 27.93
C GLU A 94 10.07 -8.71 29.08
N GLY A 95 10.89 -9.72 28.77
CA GLY A 95 11.66 -10.45 29.78
C GLY A 95 12.65 -9.57 30.55
N GLU A 96 12.96 -8.37 30.03
CA GLU A 96 13.79 -7.36 30.71
C GLU A 96 12.97 -6.29 31.44
N GLY A 97 11.63 -6.39 31.42
CA GLY A 97 10.74 -5.44 32.09
C GLY A 97 10.79 -4.03 31.52
N LEU A 98 11.16 -3.87 30.25
CA LEU A 98 11.40 -2.55 29.63
C LEU A 98 10.12 -1.85 29.14
N PHE A 99 9.01 -2.57 29.03
CA PHE A 99 7.75 -2.00 28.58
C PHE A 99 6.91 -1.45 29.74
N GLY A 100 6.13 -0.41 29.43
CA GLY A 100 4.99 -0.01 30.27
C GLY A 100 3.68 -0.64 29.78
N ASN A 101 2.54 -0.08 30.20
CA ASN A 101 1.21 -0.55 29.79
C ASN A 101 0.90 -0.25 28.31
N GLY A 102 0.06 -1.08 27.68
CA GLY A 102 -0.45 -0.83 26.32
C GLY A 102 0.58 -1.06 25.23
N VAL A 103 1.38 -2.12 25.36
CA VAL A 103 2.42 -2.48 24.39
C VAL A 103 1.81 -2.76 23.02
N VAL A 104 2.42 -2.22 21.97
CA VAL A 104 2.01 -2.41 20.58
C VAL A 104 2.96 -3.38 19.88
N LEU A 105 2.40 -4.35 19.16
CA LEU A 105 3.11 -5.17 18.19
C LEU A 105 2.51 -4.91 16.81
N SER A 106 3.27 -4.28 15.92
CA SER A 106 2.73 -3.82 14.64
C SER A 106 3.53 -4.26 13.42
N ALA A 107 2.85 -4.85 12.44
CA ALA A 107 3.40 -5.13 11.11
C ALA A 107 2.43 -4.62 10.03
N GLY A 108 2.92 -4.36 8.82
CA GLY A 108 2.22 -3.47 7.90
C GLY A 108 2.45 -3.83 6.45
N GLY A 109 1.36 -3.84 5.69
CA GLY A 109 1.33 -4.22 4.30
C GLY A 109 -0.06 -4.70 3.93
N SER A 110 -0.46 -4.52 2.66
CA SER A 110 -1.76 -5.01 2.19
C SER A 110 -1.67 -6.40 1.55
N VAL A 111 -0.46 -6.98 1.48
CA VAL A 111 -0.20 -8.28 0.85
C VAL A 111 -0.24 -9.44 1.85
N PHE A 112 0.24 -9.23 3.08
CA PHE A 112 0.49 -10.32 4.04
C PHE A 112 -0.24 -10.14 5.38
N PHE A 113 -1.27 -9.28 5.44
CA PHE A 113 -1.98 -8.99 6.70
C PHE A 113 -2.63 -10.24 7.33
N ASP A 114 -2.96 -11.25 6.52
CA ASP A 114 -3.42 -12.56 6.98
C ASP A 114 -2.33 -13.31 7.77
N ARG A 115 -1.08 -13.27 7.27
CA ARG A 115 0.09 -13.86 7.95
C ARG A 115 0.39 -13.13 9.25
N VAL A 116 0.34 -11.79 9.22
CA VAL A 116 0.52 -10.96 10.42
C VAL A 116 -0.52 -11.32 11.49
N ALA A 117 -1.80 -11.36 11.12
CA ALA A 117 -2.88 -11.71 12.02
C ALA A 117 -2.69 -13.11 12.62
N GLN A 118 -2.29 -14.08 11.80
CA GLN A 118 -2.01 -15.45 12.25
C GLN A 118 -0.85 -15.50 13.24
N ARG A 119 0.32 -14.91 12.93
CA ARG A 119 1.52 -15.02 13.79
C ARG A 119 1.41 -14.19 15.05
N PHE A 120 0.82 -13.01 14.98
CA PHE A 120 0.60 -12.19 16.19
C PHE A 120 -0.50 -12.74 17.08
N SER A 121 -1.31 -13.70 16.62
CA SER A 121 -2.37 -14.31 17.43
C SER A 121 -1.88 -14.96 18.74
N ALA A 122 -0.61 -15.37 18.78
CA ALA A 122 0.05 -15.94 19.96
C ALA A 122 0.22 -14.94 21.13
N ARG A 123 0.15 -13.62 20.86
CA ARG A 123 0.37 -12.54 21.85
C ARG A 123 -0.95 -11.83 22.18
N ARG A 124 -1.57 -12.20 23.31
CA ARG A 124 -2.90 -11.68 23.71
C ARG A 124 -2.85 -10.48 24.64
N ASP A 125 -1.69 -10.24 25.23
CA ASP A 125 -1.38 -9.22 26.22
C ASP A 125 -0.95 -7.88 25.61
N VAL A 126 -0.92 -7.78 24.29
CA VAL A 126 -0.48 -6.61 23.54
C VAL A 126 -1.52 -6.15 22.53
N VAL A 127 -1.47 -4.87 22.16
CA VAL A 127 -2.22 -4.33 21.02
C VAL A 127 -1.55 -4.81 19.74
N ARG A 128 -2.22 -5.72 19.03
CA ARG A 128 -1.78 -6.22 17.72
C ARG A 128 -2.32 -5.31 16.63
N LEU A 129 -1.44 -4.66 15.89
CA LEU A 129 -1.82 -3.67 14.88
C LEU A 129 -1.32 -4.07 13.50
N VAL A 130 -2.25 -4.43 12.60
CA VAL A 130 -1.99 -4.53 11.17
C VAL A 130 -2.12 -3.16 10.51
N ARG A 131 -1.28 -2.86 9.51
CA ARG A 131 -1.31 -1.57 8.79
C ARG A 131 -1.58 -1.75 7.29
N PRO A 132 -2.70 -2.36 6.86
CA PRO A 132 -3.07 -2.39 5.45
C PRO A 132 -3.50 -0.98 5.00
N GLY A 133 -3.21 -0.62 3.76
CA GLY A 133 -3.56 0.68 3.18
C GLY A 133 -4.29 0.54 1.85
N CYS A 134 -3.77 -0.31 0.96
CA CYS A 134 -4.36 -0.55 -0.35
C CYS A 134 -5.59 -1.46 -0.31
N TYR A 135 -6.01 -1.94 0.86
CA TYR A 135 -7.28 -2.64 1.03
C TYR A 135 -8.53 -1.80 0.69
N LEU A 136 -8.42 -0.46 0.71
CA LEU A 136 -9.53 0.47 0.53
C LEU A 136 -9.76 0.79 -0.95
N PRO A 137 -8.74 1.27 -1.70
CA PRO A 137 -8.91 1.41 -3.14
C PRO A 137 -8.84 0.06 -3.86
N HIS A 138 -8.10 -0.92 -3.32
CA HIS A 138 -7.66 -2.14 -4.03
C HIS A 138 -7.09 -1.81 -5.42
N ASP A 139 -6.65 -2.80 -6.20
CA ASP A 139 -6.06 -2.50 -7.51
C ASP A 139 -6.46 -3.54 -8.56
N HIS A 140 -6.13 -3.24 -9.81
CA HIS A 140 -6.27 -4.18 -10.92
C HIS A 140 -4.97 -4.96 -11.20
N GLY A 141 -3.96 -4.78 -10.35
CA GLY A 141 -2.59 -5.22 -10.58
C GLY A 141 -2.07 -6.11 -9.45
N LYS A 142 -1.20 -5.54 -8.62
CA LYS A 142 -0.42 -6.28 -7.63
C LYS A 142 -1.33 -6.88 -6.55
N TYR A 143 -2.21 -6.08 -5.96
CA TYR A 143 -3.08 -6.50 -4.85
C TYR A 143 -4.18 -7.44 -5.32
N ARG A 144 -4.71 -7.27 -6.54
CA ARG A 144 -5.63 -8.26 -7.14
C ARG A 144 -5.04 -9.66 -7.14
N ARG A 145 -3.75 -9.80 -7.47
CA ARG A 145 -3.08 -11.12 -7.49
C ARG A 145 -2.64 -11.59 -6.10
N LEU A 146 -2.15 -10.68 -5.27
CA LEU A 146 -1.41 -11.02 -4.05
C LEU A 146 -2.20 -10.79 -2.75
N SER A 147 -3.43 -10.30 -2.80
CA SER A 147 -4.25 -10.14 -1.60
C SER A 147 -4.83 -11.47 -1.11
N PRO A 148 -4.79 -11.76 0.20
CA PRO A 148 -5.49 -12.92 0.79
C PRO A 148 -7.02 -12.78 0.75
N LEU A 149 -7.54 -11.61 0.39
CA LEU A 149 -8.97 -11.36 0.14
C LEU A 149 -9.24 -11.12 -1.35
N ASP A 150 -8.41 -11.67 -2.23
CA ASP A 150 -8.68 -11.72 -3.67
C ASP A 150 -7.87 -12.86 -4.33
N GLY A 151 -6.86 -12.58 -5.16
CA GLY A 151 -6.16 -13.58 -5.96
C GLY A 151 -5.48 -14.73 -5.21
N ARG A 152 -5.16 -14.57 -3.91
CA ARG A 152 -4.60 -15.67 -3.10
C ARG A 152 -5.66 -16.59 -2.47
N SER A 153 -6.93 -16.19 -2.44
CA SER A 153 -8.02 -16.98 -1.84
C SER A 153 -9.28 -16.94 -2.69
N SER A 154 -9.80 -18.10 -3.06
CA SER A 154 -11.07 -18.19 -3.78
C SER A 154 -12.31 -18.12 -2.88
N ALA A 155 -12.13 -18.15 -1.55
CA ALA A 155 -13.20 -18.25 -0.58
C ALA A 155 -13.39 -16.96 0.24
N GLY A 156 -14.64 -16.63 0.54
CA GLY A 156 -15.01 -15.53 1.43
C GLY A 156 -15.21 -14.19 0.71
N LEU A 157 -15.17 -13.11 1.50
CA LEU A 157 -15.29 -11.74 1.02
C LEU A 157 -14.10 -11.38 0.13
N ARG A 158 -14.37 -10.67 -0.97
CA ARG A 158 -13.35 -10.17 -1.90
C ARG A 158 -13.25 -8.66 -1.87
N LEU A 159 -12.03 -8.14 -1.88
CA LEU A 159 -11.77 -6.74 -2.14
C LEU A 159 -12.06 -6.44 -3.62
N GLN A 160 -12.62 -5.26 -3.88
CA GLN A 160 -12.93 -4.80 -5.22
C GLN A 160 -12.14 -3.54 -5.53
N PRO A 161 -11.59 -3.39 -6.75
CA PRO A 161 -10.99 -2.15 -7.17
C PRO A 161 -12.04 -1.03 -7.16
N ALA A 162 -11.74 0.05 -6.44
CA ALA A 162 -12.64 1.18 -6.20
C ALA A 162 -12.05 2.51 -6.70
N LEU A 163 -10.91 2.47 -7.39
CA LEU A 163 -10.27 3.63 -8.00
C LEU A 163 -10.08 3.42 -9.51
N GLU A 164 -10.62 4.36 -10.28
CA GLU A 164 -10.50 4.44 -11.73
C GLU A 164 -10.06 5.86 -12.11
N VAL A 165 -9.28 5.99 -13.19
CA VAL A 165 -9.05 7.29 -13.84
C VAL A 165 -9.75 7.28 -15.19
N TRP A 166 -10.67 8.21 -15.38
CA TRP A 166 -11.40 8.36 -16.63
C TRP A 166 -10.71 9.37 -17.55
N ALA A 167 -10.47 8.96 -18.79
CA ALA A 167 -9.76 9.78 -19.78
C ALA A 167 -10.51 9.78 -21.11
N SER A 168 -10.50 10.92 -21.80
CA SER A 168 -11.10 11.05 -23.13
C SER A 168 -10.16 10.52 -24.20
N VAL A 169 -10.72 9.79 -25.16
CA VAL A 169 -10.06 9.52 -26.44
C VAL A 169 -9.93 10.84 -27.19
N VAL A 170 -8.69 11.23 -27.50
CA VAL A 170 -8.37 12.47 -28.24
C VAL A 170 -7.96 12.22 -29.69
N SER A 171 -7.56 10.98 -30.02
CA SER A 171 -7.19 10.62 -31.39
C SER A 171 -7.30 9.12 -31.63
N CYS A 172 -7.70 8.75 -32.84
CA CYS A 172 -7.66 7.38 -33.39
C CYS A 172 -6.89 7.44 -34.72
N PRO A 173 -5.56 7.60 -34.69
CA PRO A 173 -4.78 7.97 -35.87
C PRO A 173 -4.62 6.82 -36.88
N GLU A 174 -4.79 5.58 -36.44
CA GLU A 174 -4.72 4.37 -37.26
C GLU A 174 -5.65 3.28 -36.70
N PRO A 175 -6.09 2.31 -37.53
CA PRO A 175 -6.89 1.19 -37.07
C PRO A 175 -6.24 0.46 -35.88
N GLY A 176 -7.05 0.12 -34.87
CA GLY A 176 -6.57 -0.59 -33.68
C GLY A 176 -5.81 0.27 -32.67
N LEU A 177 -5.77 1.59 -32.83
CA LEU A 177 -5.09 2.51 -31.92
C LEU A 177 -5.98 3.65 -31.44
N ALA A 178 -6.01 3.86 -30.13
CA ALA A 178 -6.65 5.01 -29.49
C ALA A 178 -5.65 5.73 -28.57
N ILE A 179 -5.69 7.07 -28.57
CA ILE A 179 -4.85 7.93 -27.73
C ILE A 179 -5.75 8.61 -26.70
N LEU A 180 -5.44 8.46 -25.42
CA LEU A 180 -6.16 9.10 -24.33
C LEU A 180 -5.41 10.33 -23.80
N ASN A 181 -6.12 11.29 -23.23
CA ASN A 181 -5.56 12.47 -22.55
C ASN A 181 -5.21 12.22 -21.07
N ALA A 182 -4.70 11.03 -20.74
CA ALA A 182 -4.15 10.71 -19.42
C ALA A 182 -2.80 10.04 -19.58
N GLY A 183 -1.82 10.42 -18.79
CA GLY A 183 -0.46 9.91 -18.86
C GLY A 183 0.16 9.67 -17.48
N ARG A 184 1.49 9.69 -17.42
CA ARG A 184 2.27 9.53 -16.19
C ARG A 184 1.95 10.57 -15.13
N ARG A 185 1.34 11.70 -15.49
CA ARG A 185 0.90 12.73 -14.55
C ARG A 185 -0.45 12.44 -13.90
N ASP A 186 -1.20 11.45 -14.41
CA ASP A 186 -2.58 11.18 -14.01
C ASP A 186 -2.75 9.79 -13.38
N VAL A 187 -1.96 8.80 -13.81
CA VAL A 187 -2.09 7.38 -13.39
C VAL A 187 -0.76 6.78 -12.96
N SER A 188 -0.76 5.91 -11.95
CA SER A 188 0.42 5.14 -11.51
C SER A 188 0.97 4.26 -12.62
N PHE A 189 2.29 4.05 -12.64
CA PHE A 189 2.97 3.17 -13.59
C PHE A 189 4.15 2.39 -12.99
N ASP A 190 4.37 2.53 -11.68
CA ASP A 190 5.50 1.95 -10.95
C ASP A 190 5.28 0.47 -10.58
N ALA A 191 4.04 -0.02 -10.63
CA ALA A 191 3.69 -1.44 -10.42
C ALA A 191 3.01 -2.09 -11.63
N GLY A 192 3.27 -1.56 -12.84
CA GLY A 192 2.65 -1.98 -14.10
C GLY A 192 1.81 -0.86 -14.72
N LEU A 193 1.45 -1.03 -16.00
CA LEU A 193 0.57 -0.10 -16.70
C LEU A 193 -0.87 -0.20 -16.16
N PRO A 194 -1.65 0.89 -16.21
CA PRO A 194 -3.09 0.83 -15.92
C PRO A 194 -3.78 -0.10 -16.93
N VAL A 195 -4.89 -0.69 -16.52
CA VAL A 195 -5.68 -1.57 -17.37
C VAL A 195 -6.92 -0.85 -17.87
N VAL A 196 -7.38 -1.14 -19.08
CA VAL A 196 -8.66 -0.62 -19.55
C VAL A 196 -9.77 -1.46 -18.92
N VAL A 197 -10.75 -0.81 -18.29
CA VAL A 197 -11.87 -1.51 -17.62
C VAL A 197 -13.20 -1.20 -18.27
N LYS A 198 -13.43 0.05 -18.67
CA LYS A 198 -14.75 0.52 -19.09
C LYS A 198 -14.66 1.54 -20.21
N ARG A 199 -15.78 1.74 -20.90
CA ARG A 199 -15.98 2.80 -21.88
C ARG A 199 -17.33 3.48 -21.68
N ILE A 200 -17.37 4.79 -21.87
CA ILE A 200 -18.59 5.56 -22.09
C ILE A 200 -18.48 6.15 -23.49
N GLY A 201 -19.37 5.76 -24.39
CA GLY A 201 -19.41 6.31 -25.75
C GLY A 201 -19.72 7.81 -25.76
N ALA A 202 -19.23 8.53 -26.77
CA ALA A 202 -19.50 9.96 -26.93
C ALA A 202 -21.01 10.27 -26.91
N GLY A 203 -21.44 11.14 -25.98
CA GLY A 203 -22.85 11.50 -25.80
C GLY A 203 -23.67 10.49 -25.00
N SER A 204 -23.09 9.38 -24.54
CA SER A 204 -23.69 8.44 -23.61
C SER A 204 -23.35 8.81 -22.16
N THR A 205 -24.13 8.28 -21.22
CA THR A 205 -23.82 8.27 -19.78
C THR A 205 -23.71 6.85 -19.24
N ILE A 206 -23.79 5.85 -20.10
CA ILE A 206 -23.75 4.44 -19.72
C ILE A 206 -22.30 3.96 -19.78
N ALA A 207 -21.79 3.49 -18.65
CA ALA A 207 -20.49 2.84 -18.56
C ALA A 207 -20.62 1.36 -18.95
N GLU A 208 -19.96 0.99 -20.03
CA GLU A 208 -19.89 -0.38 -20.54
C GLU A 208 -18.58 -1.03 -20.07
N GLU A 209 -18.67 -2.20 -19.45
CA GLU A 209 -17.48 -3.02 -19.15
C GLU A 209 -16.83 -3.47 -20.45
N LEU A 210 -15.51 -3.35 -20.53
CA LEU A 210 -14.73 -3.76 -21.71
C LEU A 210 -14.05 -5.11 -21.48
N PRO A 211 -13.93 -5.95 -22.53
CA PRO A 211 -13.16 -7.19 -22.47
C PRO A 211 -11.66 -6.91 -22.35
N GLU A 212 -10.90 -7.92 -21.90
CA GLU A 212 -9.45 -7.86 -21.68
C GLU A 212 -8.60 -7.57 -22.94
N GLU A 213 -9.20 -7.44 -24.12
CA GLU A 213 -8.51 -7.19 -25.40
C GLU A 213 -8.08 -5.72 -25.61
N TRP A 214 -8.35 -4.83 -24.65
CA TRP A 214 -7.94 -3.43 -24.66
C TRP A 214 -6.71 -3.22 -23.78
N ASP A 215 -5.59 -2.85 -24.39
CA ASP A 215 -4.30 -2.77 -23.70
C ASP A 215 -3.73 -1.36 -23.72
N VAL A 216 -3.45 -0.81 -22.54
CA VAL A 216 -2.53 0.33 -22.46
C VAL A 216 -1.12 -0.18 -22.74
N VAL A 217 -0.57 0.17 -23.91
CA VAL A 217 0.75 -0.31 -24.34
C VAL A 217 1.86 0.70 -24.04
N ARG A 218 1.50 1.95 -23.75
CA ARG A 218 2.47 3.01 -23.46
C ARG A 218 1.85 4.16 -22.69
N LEU A 219 2.59 4.70 -21.72
CA LEU A 219 2.30 5.96 -21.06
C LEU A 219 3.39 6.99 -21.37
N MET A 220 2.96 8.11 -21.94
CA MET A 220 3.70 9.37 -22.03
C MET A 220 3.31 10.29 -20.87
N ASP A 221 3.85 11.50 -20.80
CA ASP A 221 3.56 12.44 -19.71
C ASP A 221 2.07 12.77 -19.56
N GLN A 222 1.38 12.99 -20.68
CA GLN A 222 -0.02 13.46 -20.77
C GLN A 222 -0.89 12.57 -21.67
N HIS A 223 -0.35 11.45 -22.15
CA HIS A 223 -1.07 10.58 -23.09
C HIS A 223 -0.85 9.09 -22.80
N ALA A 224 -1.92 8.32 -22.98
CA ALA A 224 -1.90 6.87 -22.96
C ALA A 224 -2.16 6.37 -24.38
N VAL A 225 -1.34 5.42 -24.81
CA VAL A 225 -1.52 4.73 -26.08
C VAL A 225 -2.21 3.41 -25.78
N VAL A 226 -3.41 3.25 -26.31
CA VAL A 226 -4.26 2.08 -26.11
C VAL A 226 -4.38 1.32 -27.42
N ARG A 227 -4.02 0.05 -27.39
CA ARG A 227 -4.35 -0.89 -28.46
C ARG A 227 -5.78 -1.36 -28.25
N VAL A 228 -6.58 -1.29 -29.31
CA VAL A 228 -7.98 -1.73 -29.30
C VAL A 228 -8.17 -2.79 -30.38
N PRO A 229 -9.16 -3.69 -30.27
CA PRO A 229 -9.52 -4.60 -31.34
C PRO A 229 -9.88 -3.82 -32.62
N GLU A 230 -9.49 -4.29 -33.80
CA GLU A 230 -9.82 -3.59 -35.07
C GLU A 230 -11.33 -3.46 -35.30
N ALA A 231 -12.11 -4.41 -34.79
CA ALA A 231 -13.58 -4.38 -34.85
C ALA A 231 -14.22 -3.46 -33.80
N ALA A 232 -13.45 -2.94 -32.84
CA ALA A 232 -13.97 -2.07 -31.81
C ALA A 232 -14.36 -0.70 -32.39
N VAL A 233 -15.58 -0.26 -32.09
CA VAL A 233 -16.01 1.10 -32.41
C VAL A 233 -15.51 2.02 -31.31
N VAL A 234 -14.46 2.78 -31.58
CA VAL A 234 -13.91 3.82 -30.69
C VAL A 234 -13.73 5.12 -31.48
N ALA A 235 -14.06 6.24 -30.86
CA ALA A 235 -13.95 7.54 -31.51
C ALA A 235 -13.46 8.62 -30.53
N PRO A 236 -12.85 9.71 -31.05
CA PRO A 236 -12.59 10.89 -30.23
C PRO A 236 -13.86 11.37 -29.52
N GLY A 237 -13.73 11.66 -28.22
CA GLY A 237 -14.84 12.03 -27.33
C GLY A 237 -15.40 10.88 -26.50
N ASP A 238 -15.10 9.62 -26.83
CA ASP A 238 -15.35 8.50 -25.91
C ASP A 238 -14.52 8.67 -24.63
N LEU A 239 -15.06 8.24 -23.49
CA LEU A 239 -14.31 8.15 -22.23
C LEU A 239 -13.92 6.71 -21.97
N ILE A 240 -12.68 6.50 -21.52
CA ILE A 240 -12.14 5.20 -21.14
C ILE A 240 -11.79 5.22 -19.67
N GLY A 241 -12.33 4.26 -18.93
CA GLY A 241 -12.00 4.01 -17.54
C GLY A 241 -10.70 3.20 -17.44
N LEU A 242 -9.72 3.75 -16.72
CA LEU A 242 -8.43 3.13 -16.46
C LEU A 242 -8.39 2.59 -15.03
N GLY A 243 -8.35 1.26 -14.91
CA GLY A 243 -8.11 0.57 -13.66
C GLY A 243 -6.66 0.75 -13.21
N ILE A 244 -6.48 1.08 -11.93
CA ILE A 244 -5.18 1.45 -11.37
C ILE A 244 -4.36 0.23 -10.97
N SER A 245 -3.05 0.27 -11.26
CA SER A 245 -2.07 -0.79 -10.93
C SER A 245 -1.42 -0.60 -9.56
N HIS A 246 -1.25 0.64 -9.10
CA HIS A 246 -0.80 0.98 -7.74
C HIS A 246 -1.57 2.20 -7.21
N PRO A 247 -2.53 2.01 -6.28
CA PRO A 247 -3.41 3.09 -5.85
C PRO A 247 -2.68 4.25 -5.17
N CYS A 248 -1.71 3.95 -4.30
CA CYS A 248 -1.02 4.98 -3.50
C CYS A 248 -0.36 6.05 -4.37
N THR A 249 0.31 5.65 -5.46
CA THR A 249 0.97 6.56 -6.42
C THR A 249 0.03 7.08 -7.51
N THR A 250 -1.27 6.77 -7.41
CA THR A 250 -2.30 7.50 -8.16
C THR A 250 -2.90 8.60 -7.29
N PHE A 251 -3.13 8.36 -5.99
CA PHE A 251 -3.66 9.40 -5.10
C PHE A 251 -2.78 10.66 -5.09
N ASP A 252 -1.44 10.53 -5.11
CA ASP A 252 -0.51 11.67 -5.09
C ASP A 252 -0.54 12.59 -6.32
N LYS A 253 -1.27 12.17 -7.36
CA LYS A 253 -1.47 12.92 -8.61
C LYS A 253 -2.71 13.80 -8.59
N TRP A 254 -3.62 13.58 -7.63
CA TRP A 254 -4.93 14.20 -7.62
C TRP A 254 -5.22 14.88 -6.29
N SER A 255 -5.28 16.22 -6.28
CA SER A 255 -5.66 16.99 -5.08
C SER A 255 -7.13 16.82 -4.68
N LEU A 256 -7.98 16.41 -5.61
CA LEU A 256 -9.41 16.16 -5.41
C LEU A 256 -9.84 14.94 -6.22
N ILE A 257 -10.47 13.97 -5.56
CA ILE A 257 -10.96 12.72 -6.16
C ILE A 257 -12.48 12.67 -5.97
N PRO A 258 -13.29 12.73 -7.04
CA PRO A 258 -14.73 12.56 -6.94
C PRO A 258 -15.10 11.16 -6.43
N VAL A 259 -16.09 11.08 -5.56
CA VAL A 259 -16.75 9.82 -5.17
C VAL A 259 -18.03 9.71 -5.98
N VAL A 260 -18.25 8.54 -6.58
CA VAL A 260 -19.41 8.28 -7.44
C VAL A 260 -20.30 7.17 -6.89
N ASP A 261 -21.60 7.22 -7.23
CA ASP A 261 -22.52 6.08 -7.07
C ASP A 261 -22.37 5.07 -8.22
N ASP A 262 -23.16 3.99 -8.19
CA ASP A 262 -23.14 2.92 -9.21
C ASP A 262 -23.51 3.41 -10.62
N ASP A 263 -24.18 4.55 -10.73
CA ASP A 263 -24.56 5.20 -12.00
C ASP A 263 -23.53 6.28 -12.42
N TYR A 264 -22.34 6.30 -11.81
CA TYR A 264 -21.29 7.30 -12.03
C TYR A 264 -21.70 8.75 -11.73
N ARG A 265 -22.72 8.97 -10.91
CA ARG A 265 -23.07 10.33 -10.44
C ARG A 265 -22.13 10.71 -9.31
N VAL A 266 -21.55 11.91 -9.39
CA VAL A 266 -20.72 12.44 -8.31
C VAL A 266 -21.60 12.73 -7.09
N ILE A 267 -21.29 12.07 -5.98
CA ILE A 267 -22.03 12.19 -4.71
C ILE A 267 -21.21 12.84 -3.60
N ASP A 268 -19.88 12.85 -3.72
CA ASP A 268 -18.97 13.46 -2.75
C ASP A 268 -17.59 13.72 -3.40
N CYS A 269 -16.64 14.27 -2.64
CA CYS A 269 -15.25 14.38 -3.04
C CYS A 269 -14.27 14.18 -1.88
N VAL A 270 -13.11 13.59 -2.18
CA VAL A 270 -12.00 13.41 -1.25
C VAL A 270 -10.89 14.39 -1.62
N ILE A 271 -10.51 15.24 -0.68
CA ILE A 271 -9.31 16.08 -0.81
C ILE A 271 -8.10 15.28 -0.34
N THR A 272 -7.04 15.28 -1.13
CA THR A 272 -5.77 14.67 -0.76
C THR A 272 -4.75 15.72 -0.33
N LEU A 273 -3.86 15.34 0.59
CA LEU A 273 -2.82 16.22 1.14
C LEU A 273 -1.46 15.56 0.92
N PHE A 274 -0.68 16.09 -0.03
CA PHE A 274 0.63 15.61 -0.43
C PHE A 274 1.69 16.71 -0.32
#